data_AF-A0A9E5NTP2-F1
#
_entry.id   AF-A0A9E5NTP2-F1
#
_cell.length_a   1.000
_cell.length_b   1.000
_cell.length_c   1.000
_cell.angle_alpha   90.00
_cell.angle_beta   90.00
_cell.angle_gamma   90.00
#
_symmetry.space_group_name_H-M   'P 1'
#
loop_
_entity.id
_entity.type
_entity.pdbx_description
1 polymer ?
#
loop_
_entity_poly.entity_id
_entity_poly.type
_entity_poly.pdbx_seq_one_letter_code
_entity_poly.pdbx_strand_id
1 'polypeptide(L)'
;MELRLVWMLAVGIVIRLLIAPFTSWTDDVYPFYRATMDMAGGLDPYDTSFFTYPPVWAYILFPLFTIAGLIADPESFAVTVSSIGVTAEATGMLVPTVTSPLFNFILKLPLIGADVGIALLLYRWGSDSFGPKQGKTAFILWFLNPMVIWVNAVHGQFDVLPAFFIVASCLLLVRRRFVYAGVAFGLAILLKLY
;
A
#
# COMPACT_ATOMS: atom_id res chain seq x y z
N MET A 1 21.19 11.76 9.75
CA MET A 1 20.59 11.92 8.41
C MET A 1 20.77 13.37 7.99
N GLU A 2 21.31 13.64 6.80
CA GLU A 2 21.53 15.03 6.35
C GLU A 2 20.21 15.81 6.28
N LEU A 3 20.22 17.10 6.64
CA LEU A 3 19.02 17.97 6.64
C LEU A 3 18.30 17.96 5.28
N ARG A 4 19.05 17.91 4.18
CA ARG A 4 18.48 17.82 2.82
C ARG A 4 17.68 16.54 2.60
N LEU A 5 18.11 15.41 3.18
CA LEU A 5 17.40 14.13 3.05
C LEU A 5 16.12 14.11 3.89
N VAL A 6 16.15 14.74 5.08
CA VAL A 6 14.95 14.94 5.91
C VAL A 6 13.90 15.73 5.14
N TRP A 7 14.30 16.81 4.45
CA TRP A 7 13.38 17.57 3.61
C TRP A 7 12.83 16.76 2.44
N MET A 8 13.65 15.98 1.75
CA MET A 8 13.18 15.09 0.67
C MET A 8 12.16 14.06 1.17
N LEU A 9 12.41 13.48 2.35
CA LEU A 9 11.48 12.56 3.00
C LEU A 9 10.17 13.27 3.36
N ALA A 10 10.25 14.43 4.00
CA ALA A 10 9.08 15.21 4.40
C ALA A 10 8.23 15.60 3.19
N VAL A 11 8.84 16.12 2.13
CA VAL A 11 8.14 16.50 0.89
C VAL A 11 7.46 15.27 0.26
N GLY A 12 8.17 14.15 0.11
CA GLY A 12 7.58 12.95 -0.49
C GLY A 12 6.46 12.32 0.35
N ILE A 13 6.51 12.45 1.68
CA ILE A 13 5.41 12.06 2.58
C ILE A 13 4.22 13.01 2.40
N VAL A 14 4.45 14.33 2.45
CA VAL A 14 3.39 15.33 2.31
C VAL A 14 2.67 15.18 0.98
N ILE A 15 3.39 15.00 -0.13
CA ILE A 15 2.78 14.75 -1.45
C ILE A 15 1.84 13.54 -1.39
N ARG A 16 2.30 12.41 -0.84
CA ARG A 16 1.49 11.18 -0.74
C ARG A 16 0.27 11.37 0.16
N LEU A 17 0.44 12.01 1.33
CA LEU A 17 -0.65 12.24 2.28
C LEU A 17 -1.70 13.22 1.75
N LEU A 18 -1.31 14.21 0.95
CA LEU A 18 -2.24 15.14 0.32
C LEU A 18 -3.04 14.49 -0.82
N ILE A 19 -2.45 13.54 -1.54
CA ILE A 19 -3.09 12.86 -2.68
C ILE A 19 -3.96 11.67 -2.23
N ALA A 20 -3.50 10.94 -1.20
CA ALA A 20 -4.10 9.68 -0.77
C ALA A 20 -5.63 9.70 -0.56
N PRO A 21 -6.23 10.72 0.09
CA PRO A 21 -7.68 10.72 0.33
C PRO A 21 -8.51 10.84 -0.95
N PHE A 22 -8.02 11.55 -1.97
CA PHE A 22 -8.86 12.03 -3.07
C PHE A 22 -8.84 11.15 -4.31
N THR A 23 -8.11 10.05 -4.27
CA THR A 23 -7.84 9.22 -5.45
C THR A 23 -7.94 7.74 -5.10
N SER A 24 -8.33 6.91 -6.06
CA SER A 24 -8.38 5.44 -5.93
C SER A 24 -8.66 4.83 -7.29
N TRP A 25 -8.14 3.62 -7.55
CA TRP A 25 -8.55 2.82 -8.69
C TRP A 25 -9.64 1.85 -8.30
N THR A 26 -10.76 1.86 -9.02
CA THR A 26 -11.98 1.17 -8.61
C THR A 26 -11.79 -0.35 -8.56
N ASP A 27 -11.06 -0.94 -9.52
CA ASP A 27 -10.87 -2.40 -9.59
C ASP A 27 -9.98 -2.97 -8.49
N ASP A 28 -9.04 -2.19 -7.94
CA ASP A 28 -8.20 -2.64 -6.83
C ASP A 28 -8.83 -2.28 -5.48
N VAL A 29 -9.28 -1.03 -5.33
CA VAL A 29 -9.70 -0.50 -4.04
C VAL A 29 -11.07 -1.06 -3.63
N TYR A 30 -11.97 -1.35 -4.58
CA TYR A 30 -13.28 -1.93 -4.25
C TYR A 30 -13.18 -3.33 -3.61
N PRO A 31 -12.42 -4.29 -4.16
CA PRO A 31 -12.15 -5.56 -3.46
C PRO A 31 -11.61 -5.41 -2.04
N PHE A 32 -10.74 -4.42 -1.79
CA PHE A 32 -10.19 -4.17 -0.45
C PHE A 32 -11.25 -3.62 0.51
N TYR A 33 -12.13 -2.75 0.02
CA TYR A 33 -13.30 -2.30 0.75
C TYR A 33 -14.23 -3.47 1.08
N ARG A 34 -14.56 -4.32 0.10
CA ARG A 34 -15.42 -5.49 0.32
C ARG A 34 -14.85 -6.44 1.36
N ALA A 35 -13.58 -6.81 1.24
CA ALA A 35 -12.92 -7.68 2.21
C ALA A 35 -12.99 -7.13 3.65
N THR A 36 -12.77 -5.82 3.83
CA THR A 36 -12.80 -5.22 5.17
C THR A 36 -14.21 -5.14 5.75
N MET A 37 -15.22 -4.87 4.93
CA MET A 37 -16.63 -4.85 5.37
C MET A 37 -17.16 -6.26 5.68
N ASP A 38 -16.82 -7.24 4.86
CA ASP A 38 -17.18 -8.65 5.09
C ASP A 38 -16.57 -9.13 6.42
N MET A 39 -15.28 -8.87 6.64
CA MET A 39 -14.61 -9.19 7.90
C MET A 39 -15.20 -8.44 9.11
N ALA A 40 -15.59 -7.18 8.94
CA ALA A 40 -16.28 -6.42 9.99
C ALA A 40 -17.67 -7.01 10.32
N GLY A 41 -18.33 -7.62 9.35
CA GLY A 41 -19.58 -8.36 9.50
C GLY A 41 -19.41 -9.79 10.06
N GLY A 42 -18.19 -10.23 10.36
CA GLY A 42 -17.90 -11.56 10.89
C GLY A 42 -17.71 -12.66 9.83
N LEU A 43 -17.54 -12.27 8.56
CA LEU A 43 -17.23 -13.17 7.45
C LEU A 43 -15.71 -13.31 7.25
N ASP A 44 -15.30 -14.32 6.48
CA ASP A 44 -13.93 -14.44 5.98
C ASP A 44 -13.73 -13.53 4.75
N PRO A 45 -12.52 -12.94 4.51
CA PRO A 45 -12.27 -12.11 3.34
C PRO A 45 -12.59 -12.77 1.99
N TYR A 46 -12.64 -14.10 1.93
CA TYR A 46 -12.92 -14.86 0.70
C TYR A 46 -14.40 -15.21 0.50
N ASP A 47 -15.28 -15.00 1.49
CA ASP A 47 -16.66 -15.48 1.46
C ASP A 47 -17.47 -14.90 0.27
N THR A 48 -17.21 -13.65 -0.11
CA THR A 48 -17.90 -12.98 -1.22
C THR A 48 -17.17 -13.10 -2.55
N SER A 49 -16.03 -13.79 -2.60
CA SER A 49 -15.18 -13.99 -3.79
C SER A 49 -14.67 -12.70 -4.48
N PHE A 50 -14.84 -11.52 -3.87
CA PHE A 50 -14.28 -10.26 -4.40
C PHE A 50 -12.79 -10.13 -4.13
N PHE A 51 -12.31 -10.66 -3.00
CA PHE A 51 -10.91 -10.61 -2.63
C PHE A 51 -10.15 -11.81 -3.21
N THR A 52 -9.15 -11.53 -4.06
CA THR A 52 -8.42 -12.56 -4.82
C THR A 52 -6.96 -12.71 -4.44
N TYR A 53 -6.51 -11.95 -3.43
CA TYR A 53 -5.12 -11.95 -2.99
C TYR A 53 -4.89 -12.91 -1.83
N PRO A 54 -3.63 -13.30 -1.57
CA PRO A 54 -3.25 -13.90 -0.30
C PRO A 54 -3.74 -13.11 0.92
N PRO A 55 -3.96 -13.78 2.06
CA PRO A 55 -4.81 -13.25 3.12
C PRO A 55 -4.20 -12.05 3.84
N VAL A 56 -2.86 -11.92 3.84
CA VAL A 56 -2.16 -10.97 4.70
C VAL A 56 -2.59 -9.53 4.44
N TRP A 57 -2.91 -9.16 3.19
CA TRP A 57 -3.37 -7.80 2.91
C TRP A 57 -4.72 -7.49 3.60
N ALA A 58 -5.68 -8.39 3.54
CA ALA A 58 -6.95 -8.24 4.26
C ALA A 58 -6.73 -8.17 5.78
N TYR A 59 -5.84 -9.00 6.32
CA TYR A 59 -5.49 -8.99 7.75
C TYR A 59 -4.71 -7.75 8.21
N ILE A 60 -4.01 -7.06 7.31
CA ILE A 60 -3.42 -5.74 7.60
C ILE A 60 -4.53 -4.68 7.69
N LEU A 61 -5.50 -4.73 6.79
CA LEU A 61 -6.56 -3.73 6.71
C LEU A 61 -7.61 -3.87 7.80
N PHE A 62 -7.99 -5.10 8.14
CA PHE A 62 -9.04 -5.37 9.11
C PHE A 62 -8.89 -4.59 10.42
N PRO A 63 -7.78 -4.67 11.18
CA PRO A 63 -7.66 -3.93 12.44
C PRO A 63 -7.68 -2.40 12.23
N LEU A 64 -7.17 -1.89 11.11
CA LEU A 64 -7.21 -0.46 10.81
C LEU A 64 -8.64 0.03 10.62
N PHE A 65 -9.47 -0.75 9.91
CA PHE A 65 -10.87 -0.40 9.66
C PHE A 65 -11.80 -0.76 10.81
N THR A 66 -11.46 -1.74 11.65
CA THR A 66 -12.14 -1.94 12.94
C THR A 66 -11.97 -0.72 13.83
N ILE A 67 -10.75 -0.17 13.93
CA ILE A 67 -10.49 1.07 14.69
C ILE A 67 -11.19 2.27 14.06
N ALA A 68 -11.16 2.38 12.72
CA ALA A 68 -11.86 3.44 12.01
C ALA A 68 -13.38 3.40 12.25
N GLY A 69 -13.95 2.20 12.32
CA GLY A 69 -15.36 1.95 12.64
C GLY A 69 -15.78 2.41 14.05
N LEU A 70 -14.82 2.65 14.95
CA LEU A 70 -15.11 3.21 16.28
C LEU A 70 -15.36 4.72 16.24
N ILE A 71 -14.90 5.41 15.19
CA ILE A 71 -14.94 6.87 15.07
C ILE A 71 -15.76 7.36 13.87
N ALA A 72 -16.04 6.49 12.91
CA ALA A 72 -16.84 6.76 11.72
C ALA A 72 -17.71 5.55 11.41
N ASP A 73 -18.93 5.80 10.93
CA ASP A 73 -19.84 4.75 10.49
C ASP A 73 -19.23 3.98 9.31
N PRO A 74 -19.08 2.64 9.36
CA PRO A 74 -18.60 1.85 8.23
C PRO A 74 -19.39 2.07 6.92
N GLU A 75 -20.68 2.41 6.98
CA GLU A 75 -21.47 2.75 5.80
C GLU A 75 -20.93 4.00 5.07
N SER A 76 -20.22 4.88 5.78
CA SER A 76 -19.61 6.09 5.20
C SER A 76 -18.31 5.84 4.43
N PHE A 77 -17.79 4.61 4.43
CA PHE A 77 -16.52 4.29 3.77
C PHE A 77 -16.61 4.14 2.26
N ALA A 78 -17.81 3.92 1.70
CA ALA A 78 -18.03 3.94 0.26
C ALA A 78 -19.48 4.29 -0.08
N VAL A 79 -19.70 4.79 -1.28
CA VAL A 79 -21.03 5.07 -1.83
C VAL A 79 -21.22 4.40 -3.17
N THR A 80 -22.36 3.76 -3.38
CA THR A 80 -22.76 3.26 -4.70
C THR A 80 -23.32 4.40 -5.53
N VAL A 81 -22.78 4.59 -6.74
CA VAL A 81 -23.15 5.68 -7.64
C VAL A 81 -23.87 5.11 -8.85
N SER A 82 -25.20 5.16 -8.82
CA SER A 82 -26.08 4.57 -9.85
C SER A 82 -25.83 5.11 -11.26
N SER A 83 -25.43 6.37 -11.39
CA SER A 83 -25.10 6.98 -12.69
C SER A 83 -23.88 6.37 -13.37
N ILE A 84 -23.00 5.69 -12.62
CA ILE A 84 -21.84 4.95 -13.17
C ILE A 84 -22.27 3.56 -13.65
N GLY A 85 -23.40 3.03 -13.15
CA GLY A 85 -23.84 1.65 -13.40
C GLY A 85 -23.95 1.28 -14.87
N VAL A 86 -24.56 2.15 -15.69
CA VAL A 86 -24.70 1.90 -17.14
C VAL A 86 -23.33 1.81 -17.83
N THR A 87 -22.40 2.70 -17.48
CA THR A 87 -21.05 2.68 -18.05
C THR A 87 -20.24 1.49 -17.55
N ALA A 88 -20.38 1.13 -16.27
CA ALA A 88 -19.75 -0.05 -15.69
C ALA A 88 -20.19 -1.33 -16.41
N GLU A 89 -21.49 -1.50 -16.63
CA GLU A 89 -22.04 -2.65 -17.35
C GLU A 89 -21.60 -2.68 -18.82
N ALA A 90 -21.63 -1.52 -19.50
CA ALA A 90 -21.26 -1.44 -20.91
C ALA A 90 -19.77 -1.66 -21.18
N THR A 91 -18.89 -1.31 -20.23
CA THR A 91 -17.43 -1.33 -20.44
C THR A 91 -16.72 -2.46 -19.70
N GLY A 92 -17.25 -2.92 -18.57
CA GLY A 92 -16.55 -3.81 -17.66
C GLY A 92 -15.27 -3.21 -17.04
N MET A 93 -15.06 -1.88 -17.16
CA MET A 93 -13.84 -1.20 -16.70
C MET A 93 -14.03 -0.43 -15.39
N LEU A 94 -15.23 -0.45 -14.81
CA LEU A 94 -15.56 0.32 -13.62
C LEU A 94 -16.42 -0.50 -12.67
N VAL A 95 -16.27 -0.25 -11.37
CA VAL A 95 -17.24 -0.65 -10.36
C VAL A 95 -18.08 0.58 -9.99
N PRO A 96 -19.41 0.49 -9.88
CA PRO A 96 -20.28 1.63 -9.54
C PRO A 96 -20.21 1.98 -8.04
N THR A 97 -19.02 1.90 -7.44
CA THR A 97 -18.76 2.20 -6.03
C THR A 97 -17.55 3.12 -5.92
N VAL A 98 -17.71 4.21 -5.18
CA VAL A 98 -16.67 5.20 -4.91
C VAL A 98 -16.35 5.18 -3.42
N THR A 99 -15.10 4.93 -3.07
CA THR A 99 -14.64 4.94 -1.66
C THR A 99 -14.46 6.36 -1.15
N SER A 100 -14.69 6.55 0.15
CA SER A 100 -14.63 7.86 0.78
C SER A 100 -13.20 8.32 1.03
N PRO A 101 -12.97 9.64 1.22
CA PRO A 101 -11.63 10.14 1.50
C PRO A 101 -10.98 9.56 2.75
N LEU A 102 -11.78 9.31 3.80
CA LEU A 102 -11.29 8.68 5.02
C LEU A 102 -10.83 7.24 4.76
N PHE A 103 -11.62 6.47 4.00
CA PHE A 103 -11.25 5.11 3.64
C PHE A 103 -9.95 5.07 2.84
N ASN A 104 -9.86 5.88 1.78
CA ASN A 104 -8.69 5.94 0.92
C ASN A 104 -7.44 6.38 1.68
N PHE A 105 -7.58 7.32 2.61
CA PHE A 105 -6.48 7.76 3.45
C PHE A 105 -5.94 6.61 4.31
N ILE A 106 -6.81 5.94 5.07
CA ILE A 106 -6.43 4.84 5.98
C ILE A 106 -5.83 3.67 5.19
N LEU A 107 -6.46 3.26 4.08
CA LEU A 107 -6.00 2.20 3.18
C LEU A 107 -4.55 2.42 2.73
N LYS A 108 -4.19 3.67 2.42
CA LYS A 108 -2.88 4.01 1.86
C LYS A 108 -1.80 4.25 2.91
N LEU A 109 -2.13 4.36 4.21
CA LEU A 109 -1.13 4.56 5.26
C LEU A 109 -0.09 3.43 5.33
N PRO A 110 -0.46 2.13 5.33
CA PRO A 110 0.52 1.03 5.28
C PRO A 110 1.41 1.09 4.03
N LEU A 111 0.84 1.52 2.89
CA LEU A 111 1.56 1.61 1.63
C LEU A 111 2.63 2.70 1.67
N ILE A 112 2.26 3.89 2.16
CA ILE A 112 3.17 5.01 2.36
C ILE A 112 4.28 4.63 3.36
N GLY A 113 3.92 3.93 4.44
CA GLY A 113 4.87 3.43 5.42
C GLY A 113 5.89 2.45 4.82
N ALA A 114 5.43 1.51 3.99
CA ALA A 114 6.31 0.58 3.27
C ALA A 114 7.22 1.31 2.28
N ASP A 115 6.71 2.32 1.59
CA ASP A 115 7.46 3.16 0.65
C ASP A 115 8.62 3.89 1.35
N VAL A 116 8.34 4.48 2.51
CA VAL A 116 9.36 5.07 3.39
C VAL A 116 10.36 4.01 3.83
N GLY A 117 9.87 2.83 4.23
CA GLY A 117 10.70 1.69 4.62
C GLY A 117 11.71 1.30 3.53
N ILE A 118 11.25 1.11 2.30
CA ILE A 118 12.11 0.78 1.15
C ILE A 118 13.13 1.88 0.91
N ALA A 119 12.69 3.15 0.85
CA ALA A 119 13.56 4.28 0.61
C ALA A 119 14.70 4.35 1.64
N LEU A 120 14.39 4.14 2.93
CA LEU A 120 15.38 4.14 4.01
C LEU A 120 16.31 2.92 3.96
N LEU A 121 15.80 1.74 3.58
CA LEU A 121 16.62 0.54 3.39
C LEU A 121 17.61 0.71 2.24
N LEU A 122 17.15 1.23 1.10
CA LEU A 122 17.98 1.53 -0.07
C LEU A 122 19.00 2.63 0.24
N TYR A 123 18.60 3.68 0.97
CA TYR A 123 19.51 4.73 1.42
C TYR A 123 20.65 4.17 2.26
N ARG A 124 20.32 3.37 3.28
CA ARG A 124 21.31 2.76 4.18
C ARG A 124 22.23 1.84 3.42
N TRP A 125 21.67 0.88 2.67
CA TRP A 125 22.48 -0.08 1.93
C TRP A 125 23.38 0.59 0.88
N GLY A 126 22.86 1.55 0.12
CA GLY A 126 23.64 2.28 -0.86
C GLY A 126 24.74 3.13 -0.22
N SER A 127 24.45 3.73 0.94
CA SER A 127 25.45 4.49 1.71
C SER A 127 26.57 3.59 2.24
N ASP A 128 26.21 2.46 2.83
CA ASP A 128 27.15 1.52 3.44
C ASP A 128 28.02 0.81 2.39
N SER A 129 27.45 0.50 1.22
CA SER A 129 28.11 -0.33 0.19
C SER A 129 28.88 0.48 -0.85
N PHE A 130 28.40 1.68 -1.19
CA PHE A 130 28.91 2.46 -2.33
C PHE A 130 29.18 3.93 -2.01
N GLY A 131 28.88 4.36 -0.78
CA GLY A 131 29.10 5.72 -0.29
C GLY A 131 27.83 6.58 -0.22
N PRO A 132 27.87 7.68 0.56
CA PRO A 132 26.68 8.48 0.88
C PRO A 132 25.91 9.03 -0.33
N LYS A 133 26.62 9.34 -1.42
CA LYS A 133 26.02 9.85 -2.65
C LYS A 133 25.11 8.80 -3.30
N GLN A 134 25.55 7.55 -3.36
CA GLN A 134 24.82 6.44 -3.98
C GLN A 134 23.60 6.06 -3.14
N GLY A 135 23.72 6.05 -1.81
CA GLY A 135 22.57 5.89 -0.93
C GLY A 135 21.52 6.96 -1.17
N LYS A 136 21.94 8.23 -1.25
CA LYS A 136 21.02 9.34 -1.56
C LYS A 136 20.39 9.21 -2.95
N THR A 137 21.15 8.81 -3.96
CA THR A 137 20.61 8.57 -5.31
C THR A 137 19.56 7.45 -5.28
N ALA A 138 19.84 6.33 -4.62
CA ALA A 138 18.87 5.23 -4.49
C ALA A 138 17.58 5.67 -3.77
N PHE A 139 17.71 6.47 -2.71
CA PHE A 139 16.56 7.07 -2.03
C PHE A 139 15.70 7.91 -2.98
N ILE A 140 16.32 8.82 -3.74
CA ILE A 140 15.61 9.74 -4.63
C ILE A 140 14.92 8.95 -5.75
N LEU A 141 15.64 8.01 -6.38
CA LEU A 141 15.13 7.20 -7.49
C LEU A 141 13.95 6.29 -7.10
N TRP A 142 13.82 5.94 -5.82
CA TRP A 142 12.65 5.23 -5.31
C TRP A 142 11.57 6.21 -4.84
N PHE A 143 11.90 7.02 -3.83
CA PHE A 143 10.91 7.72 -3.02
C PHE A 143 10.27 8.92 -3.73
N LEU A 144 11.03 9.58 -4.62
CA LEU A 144 10.55 10.71 -5.42
C LEU A 144 10.19 10.31 -6.86
N ASN A 145 10.15 9.00 -7.14
CA ASN A 145 9.72 8.50 -8.44
C ASN A 145 8.22 8.75 -8.65
N PRO A 146 7.82 9.48 -9.71
CA PRO A 146 6.41 9.75 -9.99
C PRO A 146 5.57 8.48 -10.13
N MET A 147 6.13 7.39 -10.68
CA MET A 147 5.43 6.13 -10.85
C MET A 147 5.17 5.44 -9.51
N VAL A 148 6.15 5.47 -8.60
CA VAL A 148 5.97 4.90 -7.24
C VAL A 148 4.92 5.69 -6.47
N ILE A 149 4.95 7.03 -6.58
CA ILE A 149 3.92 7.90 -5.99
C ILE A 149 2.54 7.58 -6.59
N TRP A 150 2.47 7.40 -7.91
CA TRP A 150 1.23 7.09 -8.60
C TRP A 150 0.61 5.76 -8.14
N VAL A 151 1.36 4.66 -8.21
CA VAL A 151 0.85 3.32 -7.86
C VAL A 151 0.38 3.26 -6.40
N ASN A 152 1.11 3.89 -5.48
CA ASN A 152 0.79 3.82 -4.07
C ASN A 152 -0.25 4.86 -3.64
N ALA A 153 0.01 6.15 -3.91
CA ALA A 153 -0.79 7.24 -3.37
C ALA A 153 -1.96 7.65 -4.27
N VAL A 154 -1.89 7.42 -5.59
CA VAL A 154 -3.02 7.69 -6.50
C VAL A 154 -3.89 6.44 -6.66
N HIS A 155 -3.30 5.37 -7.17
CA HIS A 155 -4.01 4.14 -7.52
C HIS A 155 -4.49 3.36 -6.29
N GLY A 156 -3.61 3.18 -5.29
CA GLY A 156 -3.90 2.39 -4.09
C GLY A 156 -3.53 0.91 -4.22
N GLN A 157 -2.65 0.57 -5.18
CA GLN A 157 -2.12 -0.78 -5.32
C GLN A 157 -1.09 -1.04 -4.21
N PHE A 158 -1.12 -2.25 -3.63
CA PHE A 158 -0.32 -2.54 -2.45
C PHE A 158 1.02 -3.22 -2.73
N ASP A 159 1.49 -3.24 -3.99
CA ASP A 159 2.73 -3.89 -4.47
C ASP A 159 3.99 -3.44 -3.73
N VAL A 160 3.95 -2.24 -3.15
CA VAL A 160 5.01 -1.73 -2.28
C VAL A 160 5.23 -2.60 -1.04
N LEU A 161 4.20 -3.27 -0.51
CA LEU A 161 4.34 -4.16 0.64
C LEU A 161 5.18 -5.41 0.32
N PRO A 162 4.83 -6.25 -0.68
CA PRO A 162 5.70 -7.35 -1.07
C PRO A 162 7.07 -6.87 -1.54
N ALA A 163 7.17 -5.74 -2.25
CA ALA A 163 8.46 -5.16 -2.63
C ALA A 163 9.33 -4.81 -1.41
N PHE A 164 8.74 -4.27 -0.33
CA PHE A 164 9.45 -3.98 0.92
C PHE A 164 10.08 -5.24 1.51
N PHE A 165 9.30 -6.31 1.60
CA PHE A 165 9.76 -7.58 2.13
C PHE A 165 10.81 -8.26 1.23
N ILE A 166 10.70 -8.13 -0.09
CA ILE A 166 11.71 -8.60 -1.05
C ILE A 166 13.03 -7.85 -0.86
N VAL A 167 12.99 -6.50 -0.81
CA VAL A 167 14.18 -5.67 -0.58
C VAL A 167 14.82 -6.02 0.77
N ALA A 168 14.02 -6.14 1.83
CA ALA A 168 14.51 -6.56 3.14
C ALA A 168 15.16 -7.95 3.10
N SER A 169 14.55 -8.91 2.41
CA SER A 169 15.09 -10.26 2.23
C SER A 169 16.45 -10.24 1.54
N CYS A 170 16.58 -9.53 0.42
CA CYS A 170 17.86 -9.38 -0.30
C CYS A 170 18.95 -8.79 0.59
N LEU A 171 18.64 -7.75 1.36
CA LEU A 171 19.61 -7.13 2.28
C LEU A 171 20.00 -8.06 3.44
N LEU A 172 19.08 -8.90 3.92
CA LEU A 172 19.37 -9.90 4.93
C LEU A 172 20.23 -11.04 4.38
N LEU A 173 20.02 -11.46 3.13
CA LEU A 173 20.85 -12.44 2.44
C LEU A 173 22.30 -11.96 2.31
N VAL A 174 22.51 -10.71 1.87
CA VAL A 174 23.85 -10.10 1.78
C VAL A 174 24.56 -10.11 3.13
N ARG A 175 23.81 -9.93 4.23
CA ARG A 175 24.32 -9.98 5.60
C ARG A 175 24.39 -11.39 6.20
N ARG A 176 24.19 -12.44 5.39
CA ARG A 176 24.19 -13.86 5.80
C ARG A 176 23.17 -14.19 6.91
N ARG A 177 22.08 -13.44 6.99
CA ARG A 177 20.97 -13.64 7.94
C ARG A 177 19.88 -14.49 7.30
N PHE A 178 20.21 -15.73 6.94
CA PHE A 178 19.40 -16.59 6.07
C PHE A 178 17.98 -16.87 6.59
N VAL A 179 17.81 -17.13 7.89
CA VAL A 179 16.47 -17.39 8.47
C VAL A 179 15.58 -16.17 8.31
N TYR A 180 16.06 -14.99 8.68
CA TYR A 180 15.29 -13.75 8.56
C TYR A 180 15.00 -13.39 7.09
N ALA A 181 15.95 -13.67 6.19
CA ALA A 181 15.70 -13.51 4.76
C ALA A 181 14.58 -14.43 4.25
N GLY A 182 14.58 -15.70 4.66
CA GLY A 182 13.51 -16.65 4.34
C GLY A 182 12.15 -16.20 4.87
N VAL A 183 12.10 -15.70 6.12
CA VAL A 183 10.87 -15.16 6.72
C VAL A 183 10.36 -13.94 5.94
N ALA A 184 11.24 -12.98 5.64
CA ALA A 184 10.86 -11.79 4.87
C ALA A 184 10.35 -12.19 3.46
N PHE A 185 11.03 -13.12 2.79
CA PHE A 185 10.58 -13.62 1.49
C PHE A 185 9.22 -14.32 1.57
N GLY A 186 9.00 -15.16 2.58
CA GLY A 186 7.70 -15.79 2.82
C GLY A 186 6.57 -14.78 3.04
N LEU A 187 6.83 -13.69 3.78
CA LEU A 187 5.86 -12.61 3.96
C LEU A 187 5.52 -11.89 2.65
N ALA A 188 6.48 -11.73 1.73
CA ALA A 188 6.20 -11.18 0.41
C ALA A 188 5.24 -12.06 -0.39
N ILE A 189 5.47 -13.38 -0.42
CA ILE A 189 4.61 -14.36 -1.10
C ILE A 189 3.20 -14.35 -0.49
N LEU A 190 3.10 -14.28 0.83
CA LEU A 190 1.82 -14.23 1.56
C LEU A 190 1.05 -12.92 1.38
N LEU A 191 1.64 -11.91 0.73
CA LEU A 191 0.96 -10.68 0.32
C LEU A 191 0.50 -10.76 -1.14
N LYS A 192 1.37 -11.20 -2.05
CA LYS A 192 1.06 -11.29 -3.48
C LYS A 192 1.90 -12.38 -4.13
N LEU A 193 1.26 -13.24 -4.93
CA LEU A 193 1.90 -14.36 -5.62
C LEU A 193 2.56 -13.86 -6.91
N TYR A 194 3.85 -13.50 -6.85
CA TYR A 194 4.72 -13.31 -8.02
C TYR A 194 6.19 -13.53 -7.67
#